data_AF-A0A2Z4IFT1-F1
#
_entry.id   AF-A0A2Z4IFT1-F1
#
_cell.length_a   1.000
_cell.length_b   1.000
_cell.length_c   1.000
_cell.angle_alpha   90.00
_cell.angle_beta   90.00
_cell.angle_gamma   90.00
#
_symmetry.space_group_name_H-M   'P 1'
#
loop_
_entity.id
_entity.type
_entity.pdbx_description
1 polymer ?
#
loop_
_entity_poly.entity_id
_entity_poly.type
_entity_poly.pdbx_seq_one_letter_code
_entity_poly.pdbx_strand_id
1 'polypeptide(L)'
;MSNQKKATLKQVESRISMDRYKKLLELLSRSQNATMSSLIRDILSGKEIVCRAHDETFDLLLDRMHAVQMEIHAIGVNINQVTRHFNSLNDPLRKKALVKKLEAQLTKTGSKVDILEKMIKQHFPRW
;
A
#
# COMPACT_ATOMS: atom_id res chain seq x y z
N MET A 1 -34.43 -22.55 30.94
CA MET A 1 -34.92 -22.55 29.54
C MET A 1 -34.79 -21.13 29.01
N SER A 2 -33.75 -20.83 28.21
CA SER A 2 -33.49 -19.46 27.77
C SER A 2 -34.17 -19.20 26.43
N ASN A 3 -35.16 -18.30 26.43
CA ASN A 3 -36.01 -17.96 25.31
C ASN A 3 -35.26 -17.01 24.37
N GLN A 4 -34.52 -17.55 23.38
CA GLN A 4 -33.96 -16.74 22.30
C GLN A 4 -35.10 -16.29 21.38
N LYS A 5 -35.49 -15.01 21.48
CA LYS A 5 -36.35 -14.34 20.49
C LYS A 5 -35.65 -14.43 19.12
N LYS A 6 -36.04 -15.39 18.28
CA LYS A 6 -35.67 -15.41 16.86
C LYS A 6 -36.16 -14.10 16.26
N ALA A 7 -35.25 -13.27 15.76
CA ALA A 7 -35.60 -12.13 14.92
C ALA A 7 -36.44 -12.67 13.74
N THR A 8 -37.69 -12.22 13.62
CA THR A 8 -38.58 -12.64 12.54
C THR A 8 -38.10 -12.01 11.23
N LEU A 9 -37.28 -12.75 10.50
CA LEU A 9 -36.88 -12.38 9.14
C LEU A 9 -38.08 -12.59 8.19
N LYS A 10 -38.32 -11.61 7.31
CA LYS A 10 -39.35 -11.68 6.27
C LYS A 10 -38.68 -11.54 4.91
N GLN A 11 -39.09 -12.37 3.95
CA GLN A 11 -38.64 -12.24 2.56
C GLN A 11 -39.36 -11.05 1.92
N VAL A 12 -38.59 -10.22 1.21
CA VAL A 12 -39.08 -9.09 0.43
C VAL A 12 -38.58 -9.28 -0.98
N GLU A 13 -39.49 -9.28 -1.95
CA GLU A 13 -39.19 -9.39 -3.38
C GLU A 13 -39.88 -8.28 -4.15
N SER A 14 -39.20 -7.76 -5.17
CA SER A 14 -39.75 -6.72 -6.04
C SER A 14 -39.07 -6.75 -7.40
N ARG A 15 -39.82 -6.41 -8.44
CA ARG A 15 -39.29 -6.26 -9.80
C ARG A 15 -38.78 -4.83 -9.97
N ILE A 16 -37.57 -4.70 -10.51
CA ILE A 16 -36.95 -3.41 -10.80
C ILE A 16 -36.61 -3.32 -12.28
N SER A 17 -36.46 -2.09 -12.78
CA SER A 17 -36.00 -1.86 -14.14
C SER A 17 -34.55 -2.33 -14.33
N MET A 18 -34.20 -2.69 -15.57
CA MET A 18 -32.83 -3.09 -15.92
C MET A 18 -31.80 -2.00 -15.64
N ASP A 19 -32.15 -0.73 -15.83
CA ASP A 19 -31.28 0.40 -15.48
C ASP A 19 -30.96 0.42 -13.98
N ARG A 20 -31.99 0.24 -13.15
CA ARG A 20 -31.82 0.19 -11.69
C ARG A 20 -31.00 -1.02 -11.26
N TYR A 21 -31.19 -2.16 -11.92
CA TYR A 21 -30.40 -3.36 -11.67
C TYR A 21 -28.92 -3.15 -11.99
N LYS A 22 -28.59 -2.53 -13.13
CA LYS A 22 -27.20 -2.18 -13.49
C LYS A 22 -26.55 -1.26 -12.46
N LYS A 23 -27.26 -0.23 -12.00
CA LYS A 23 -26.78 0.68 -10.95
C LYS A 23 -26.48 -0.05 -9.64
N LEU A 24 -27.31 -1.03 -9.28
CA LEU A 24 -27.08 -1.86 -8.09
C LEU A 24 -25.88 -2.80 -8.26
N LEU A 25 -25.62 -3.33 -9.46
CA LEU A 25 -24.42 -4.12 -9.73
C LEU A 25 -23.15 -3.27 -9.62
N GLU A 26 -23.16 -2.04 -10.16
CA GLU A 26 -22.04 -1.12 -10.02
C GLU A 26 -21.79 -0.77 -8.56
N LEU A 27 -22.83 -0.46 -7.79
CA LEU A 27 -22.73 -0.25 -6.35
C LEU A 27 -22.21 -1.48 -5.62
N LEU A 28 -22.68 -2.67 -5.97
CA LEU A 28 -22.22 -3.93 -5.36
C LEU A 28 -20.71 -4.10 -5.57
N SER A 29 -20.22 -3.86 -6.79
CA SER A 29 -18.79 -4.00 -7.14
C SER A 29 -17.87 -3.07 -6.35
N ARG A 30 -18.38 -1.92 -5.89
CA ARG A 30 -17.62 -0.92 -5.12
C ARG A 30 -17.87 -1.00 -3.61
N SER A 31 -18.94 -1.67 -3.18
CA SER A 31 -19.32 -1.76 -1.77
C SER A 31 -18.57 -2.87 -1.04
N GLN A 32 -18.58 -2.83 0.30
CA GLN A 32 -18.11 -3.95 1.13
C GLN A 32 -19.08 -5.15 1.18
N ASN A 33 -20.24 -5.04 0.53
CA ASN A 33 -21.26 -6.08 0.56
C ASN A 33 -20.92 -7.23 -0.39
N ALA A 34 -20.86 -8.46 0.14
CA ALA A 34 -20.53 -9.65 -0.65
C ALA A 34 -21.69 -10.12 -1.56
N THR A 35 -22.93 -9.71 -1.29
CA THR A 35 -24.11 -10.16 -2.04
C THR A 35 -25.11 -9.03 -2.26
N MET A 36 -25.87 -9.10 -3.36
CA MET A 36 -26.96 -8.17 -3.66
C MET A 36 -27.97 -8.09 -2.52
N SER A 37 -28.30 -9.22 -1.89
CA SER A 37 -29.22 -9.24 -0.75
C SER A 37 -28.67 -8.47 0.46
N SER A 38 -27.35 -8.50 0.69
CA SER A 38 -26.72 -7.72 1.76
C SER A 38 -26.79 -6.22 1.46
N LEU A 39 -26.44 -5.84 0.23
CA LEU A 39 -26.52 -4.46 -0.25
C LEU A 39 -27.95 -3.90 -0.12
N ILE A 40 -28.95 -4.65 -0.57
CA ILE A 40 -30.35 -4.25 -0.50
C ILE A 40 -30.83 -4.14 0.95
N ARG A 41 -30.43 -5.05 1.84
CA ARG A 41 -30.77 -4.94 3.27
C ARG A 41 -30.18 -3.67 3.89
N ASP A 42 -28.95 -3.31 3.57
CA ASP A 42 -28.32 -2.10 4.07
C ASP A 42 -29.05 -0.85 3.55
N ILE A 43 -29.36 -0.82 2.25
CA ILE A 43 -30.17 0.25 1.63
C ILE A 43 -31.53 0.39 2.32
N LEU A 44 -32.26 -0.72 2.51
CA LEU A 44 -33.57 -0.72 3.15
C LEU A 44 -33.52 -0.36 4.64
N SER A 45 -32.40 -0.65 5.30
CA SER A 45 -32.18 -0.30 6.71
C SER A 45 -31.63 1.12 6.91
N GLY A 46 -31.44 1.88 5.82
CA GLY A 46 -30.86 3.23 5.87
C GLY A 46 -29.40 3.26 6.34
N LYS A 47 -28.69 2.13 6.23
CA LYS A 47 -27.28 2.07 6.62
C LYS A 47 -26.41 2.71 5.54
N GLU A 48 -25.35 3.39 5.98
CA GLU A 48 -24.34 3.91 5.05
C GLU A 48 -23.67 2.76 4.29
N ILE A 49 -23.69 2.86 2.96
CA ILE A 49 -22.99 1.91 2.09
C ILE A 49 -21.56 2.43 1.95
N VAL A 50 -20.65 1.85 2.72
CA VAL A 50 -19.22 2.16 2.59
C VAL A 50 -18.71 1.57 1.29
N CYS A 51 -18.49 2.43 0.30
CA CYS A 51 -17.83 2.06 -0.95
C CYS A 51 -16.31 2.14 -0.74
N ARG A 52 -15.59 1.06 -1.03
CA ARG A 52 -14.13 1.08 -1.12
C ARG A 52 -13.78 1.59 -2.52
N ALA A 53 -13.44 2.87 -2.60
CA ALA A 53 -12.68 3.36 -3.75
C ALA A 53 -11.27 2.80 -3.61
N HIS A 54 -10.97 1.72 -4.32
CA HIS A 54 -9.60 1.25 -4.46
C HIS A 54 -8.90 2.17 -5.46
N ASP A 55 -8.01 3.02 -4.96
CA ASP A 55 -7.22 3.91 -5.79
C ASP A 55 -5.94 3.17 -6.20
N GLU A 56 -5.96 2.56 -7.38
CA GLU A 56 -4.83 1.84 -7.98
C GLU A 56 -3.56 2.69 -8.05
N THR A 57 -3.70 4.02 -8.02
CA THR A 57 -2.58 4.98 -8.01
C THR A 57 -1.77 4.89 -6.72
N PHE A 58 -2.43 4.62 -5.59
CA PHE A 58 -1.78 4.56 -4.28
C PHE A 58 -0.96 3.28 -4.10
N ASP A 59 -1.46 2.16 -4.62
CA ASP A 59 -0.76 0.89 -4.59
C ASP A 59 0.52 0.94 -5.44
N LEU A 60 0.45 1.51 -6.64
CA LEU A 60 1.63 1.71 -7.50
C LEU A 60 2.68 2.63 -6.84
N LEU A 61 2.23 3.64 -6.08
CA LEU A 61 3.12 4.52 -5.32
C LEU A 61 3.80 3.75 -4.18
N LEU A 62 3.04 2.98 -3.40
CA LEU A 62 3.56 2.18 -2.30
C LEU A 62 4.60 1.16 -2.79
N ASP A 63 4.33 0.48 -3.90
CA ASP A 63 5.27 -0.47 -4.51
C ASP A 63 6.58 0.21 -4.91
N ARG A 64 6.50 1.40 -5.52
CA ARG A 64 7.68 2.18 -5.89
C ARG A 64 8.47 2.64 -4.66
N MET A 65 7.80 3.09 -3.60
CA MET A 65 8.45 3.46 -2.35
C MET A 65 9.14 2.27 -1.69
N HIS A 66 8.49 1.11 -1.66
CA HIS A 66 9.05 -0.12 -1.11
C HIS A 66 10.28 -0.59 -1.89
N ALA A 67 10.26 -0.50 -3.23
CA ALA A 67 11.42 -0.81 -4.06
C ALA A 67 12.63 0.09 -3.71
N VAL A 68 12.42 1.41 -3.58
CA VAL A 68 13.50 2.35 -3.20
C VAL A 68 14.02 2.05 -1.79
N GLN A 69 13.13 1.74 -0.84
CA GLN A 69 13.53 1.35 0.53
C GLN A 69 14.42 0.10 0.53
N MET A 70 14.08 -0.91 -0.27
CA MET A 70 14.88 -2.13 -0.40
C MET A 70 16.26 -1.88 -0.98
N GLU A 71 16.36 -0.99 -1.97
CA GLU A 71 17.64 -0.60 -2.53
C GLU A 71 18.52 0.16 -1.52
N ILE A 72 17.94 1.08 -0.74
CA ILE A 72 18.65 1.78 0.33
C ILE A 72 19.15 0.79 1.38
N HIS A 73 18.31 -0.16 1.79
CA HIS A 73 18.69 -1.20 2.74
C HIS A 73 19.86 -2.05 2.23
N ALA A 74 19.81 -2.49 0.96
CA ALA A 74 20.90 -3.25 0.35
C ALA A 74 22.22 -2.46 0.30
N ILE A 75 22.16 -1.15 0.06
CA ILE A 75 23.35 -0.29 0.10
C ILE A 75 23.89 -0.19 1.54
N GLY A 76 23.03 -0.01 2.55
CA GLY A 76 23.43 0.03 3.95
C GLY A 76 24.13 -1.26 4.40
N VAL A 77 23.62 -2.42 4.00
CA VAL A 77 24.27 -3.72 4.24
C VAL A 77 25.66 -3.77 3.60
N ASN A 78 25.79 -3.29 2.35
CA ASN A 78 27.06 -3.29 1.64
C ASN A 78 28.09 -2.35 2.31
N ILE A 79 27.68 -1.15 2.71
CA ILE A 79 28.51 -0.20 3.47
C ILE A 79 29.02 -0.86 4.75
N ASN A 80 28.14 -1.50 5.52
CA ASN A 80 28.52 -2.18 6.76
C ASN A 80 29.55 -3.31 6.51
N GLN A 81 29.41 -4.07 5.42
CA GLN A 81 30.39 -5.08 5.03
C GLN A 81 31.75 -4.46 4.68
N VAL A 82 31.76 -3.38 3.90
CA VAL A 82 32.99 -2.65 3.53
C VAL A 82 33.66 -2.06 4.78
N THR A 83 32.91 -1.48 5.72
CA THR A 83 33.44 -0.94 6.98
C THR A 83 34.08 -2.03 7.84
N ARG A 84 33.41 -3.18 7.99
CA ARG A 84 33.99 -4.34 8.71
C ARG A 84 35.29 -4.81 8.05
N HIS A 85 35.30 -4.91 6.72
CA HIS A 85 36.50 -5.31 5.98
C HIS A 85 37.63 -4.28 6.09
N PHE A 86 37.31 -2.99 6.00
CA PHE A 86 38.27 -1.89 6.17
C PHE A 86 38.95 -1.93 7.54
N ASN A 87 38.18 -2.14 8.61
CA ASN A 87 38.72 -2.23 9.97
C ASN A 87 39.58 -3.48 10.19
N SER A 88 39.34 -4.56 9.43
CA SER A 88 40.12 -5.80 9.50
C SER A 88 41.45 -5.78 8.72
N LEU A 89 41.66 -4.78 7.86
CA LEU A 89 42.86 -4.68 7.02
C LEU A 89 43.96 -3.85 7.70
N ASN A 90 45.21 -4.29 7.55
CA ASN A 90 46.39 -3.53 7.99
C ASN A 90 47.12 -2.81 6.84
N ASP A 91 46.79 -3.13 5.58
CA ASP A 91 47.42 -2.55 4.38
C ASP A 91 46.77 -1.19 3.98
N PRO A 92 47.52 -0.07 3.99
CA PRO A 92 47.03 1.26 3.63
C PRO A 92 46.54 1.41 2.19
N LEU A 93 47.15 0.70 1.22
CA LEU A 93 46.78 0.82 -0.19
C LEU A 93 45.41 0.18 -0.46
N ARG A 94 45.14 -0.98 0.14
CA ARG A 94 43.83 -1.65 0.08
C ARG A 94 42.74 -0.85 0.79
N LYS A 95 43.08 -0.17 1.89
CA LYS A 95 42.17 0.77 2.58
C LYS A 95 41.74 1.92 1.67
N LYS A 96 42.65 2.54 0.93
CA LYS A 96 42.34 3.64 0.02
C LYS A 96 41.38 3.22 -1.11
N ALA A 97 41.54 2.02 -1.65
CA ALA A 97 40.64 1.49 -2.68
C ALA A 97 39.21 1.24 -2.13
N LEU A 98 39.09 0.77 -0.88
CA LEU A 98 37.80 0.57 -0.21
C LEU A 98 37.07 1.89 0.06
N VAL A 99 37.78 2.94 0.48
CA VAL A 99 37.21 4.27 0.70
C VAL A 99 36.60 4.82 -0.59
N LYS A 100 37.32 4.73 -1.72
CA LYS A 100 36.80 5.17 -3.02
C LYS A 100 35.53 4.42 -3.45
N LYS A 101 35.46 3.11 -3.14
CA LYS A 101 34.26 2.29 -3.39
C LYS A 101 33.10 2.71 -2.49
N LEU A 102 33.38 3.06 -1.23
CA LEU A 102 32.41 3.56 -0.27
C LEU A 102 31.83 4.92 -0.70
N GLU A 103 32.68 5.84 -1.13
CA GLU A 103 32.28 7.16 -1.65
C GLU A 103 31.29 7.02 -2.81
N ALA A 104 31.58 6.15 -3.78
CA ALA A 104 30.68 5.90 -4.90
C ALA A 104 29.31 5.33 -4.46
N GLN A 105 29.29 4.47 -3.43
CA GLN A 105 28.04 3.95 -2.87
C GLN A 105 27.25 5.01 -2.11
N LEU A 106 27.94 5.91 -1.39
CA LEU A 106 27.32 7.02 -0.68
C LEU A 106 26.66 8.00 -1.66
N THR A 107 27.35 8.36 -2.74
CA THR A 107 26.80 9.22 -3.81
C THR A 107 25.56 8.58 -4.45
N LYS A 108 25.62 7.27 -4.74
CA LYS A 108 24.46 6.53 -5.27
C LYS A 108 23.28 6.53 -4.29
N THR A 109 23.55 6.42 -2.98
CA THR A 109 22.52 6.49 -1.94
C THR A 109 21.86 7.87 -1.92
N GLY A 110 22.65 8.95 -1.92
CA GLY A 110 22.14 10.32 -1.95
C GLY A 110 21.17 10.54 -3.11
N SER A 111 21.56 10.14 -4.33
CA SER A 111 20.68 10.27 -5.50
C SER A 111 19.34 9.52 -5.38
N LYS A 112 19.31 8.39 -4.66
CA LYS A 112 18.07 7.62 -4.43
C LYS A 112 17.19 8.25 -3.36
N VAL A 113 17.80 8.82 -2.32
CA VAL A 113 17.10 9.61 -1.30
C VAL A 113 16.45 10.83 -1.94
N ASP A 114 17.14 11.53 -2.84
CA ASP A 114 16.58 12.69 -3.57
C ASP A 114 15.37 12.30 -4.43
N ILE A 115 15.41 11.13 -5.09
CA ILE A 115 14.28 10.59 -5.86
C ILE A 115 13.09 10.30 -4.92
N LEU A 116 13.34 9.68 -3.77
CA LEU A 116 12.31 9.39 -2.77
C LEU A 116 11.69 10.69 -2.25
N GLU A 117 12.49 11.69 -1.90
CA GLU A 117 12.02 12.99 -1.42
C GLU A 117 11.15 13.69 -2.48
N LYS A 118 11.56 13.63 -3.75
CA LYS A 118 10.75 14.18 -4.86
C LYS A 118 9.42 13.44 -5.02
N MET A 119 9.42 12.11 -4.92
CA MET A 119 8.20 11.30 -5.00
C MET A 119 7.23 11.62 -3.85
N ILE A 120 7.75 11.77 -2.63
CA ILE A 120 6.97 12.16 -1.45
C ILE A 120 6.36 13.56 -1.67
N LYS A 121 7.16 14.55 -2.09
CA LYS A 121 6.66 15.92 -2.34
C LYS A 121 5.59 15.98 -3.44
N GLN A 122 5.68 15.11 -4.45
CA GLN A 122 4.71 15.05 -5.55
C GLN A 122 3.35 14.47 -5.11
N HIS A 123 3.34 13.48 -4.22
CA HIS A 123 2.11 12.77 -3.84
C HIS A 123 1.54 13.21 -2.49
N PHE A 124 2.35 13.85 -1.65
CA PHE A 124 1.97 14.36 -0.33
C PHE A 124 2.44 15.82 -0.16
N PRO A 125 1.87 16.79 -0.89
CA PRO A 125 2.30 18.19 -0.87
C PRO A 125 2.04 18.93 0.46
N ARG A 126 1.50 18.25 1.49
CA ARG A 126 1.13 18.84 2.80
C ARG A 126 1.68 18.07 4.01
N TRP A 127 2.77 17.33 3.84
CA TRP A 127 3.59 16.86 4.96
C TRP A 127 4.87 17.67 5.05
#